data_AF-A0A4Q3C6F1-F1
#
_entry.id   AF-A0A4Q3C6F1-F1
#
_cell.length_a   1.000
_cell.length_b   1.000
_cell.length_c   1.000
_cell.angle_alpha   90.00
_cell.angle_beta   90.00
_cell.angle_gamma   90.00
#
_symmetry.space_group_name_H-M   'P 1'
#
loop_
_entity.id
_entity.type
_entity.pdbx_description
1 polymer ?
#
loop_
_entity_poly.entity_id
_entity_poly.type
_entity_poly.pdbx_seq_one_letter_code
_entity_poly.pdbx_strand_id
1 'polypeptide(L)'
;MGFKNLFNSKKILSLLAVCMLTGTDMLFAQGTEAAGAAATDAPKDNGLATAGYYILMFLVVCFFIGIIGKVFRVYDLTQQIRGKQPLNWNNVMGTICMIFLIGGLYGVYWSFTTQGSMILPSAASEHGGVLDTMFWTTTGITMPVFIITQILLFSFLFRYRYNAKRRGHFLPHNNTIEKVWTIAPAIVLTVLVIFGFFTWQSIMN
;
A
#
# COMPACT_ATOMS: atom_id res chain seq x y z
N MET A 1 9.41 -33.54 -20.69
CA MET A 1 10.64 -32.75 -20.96
C MET A 1 10.38 -31.39 -21.65
N GLY A 2 9.18 -30.79 -21.58
CA GLY A 2 8.86 -29.54 -22.29
C GLY A 2 9.10 -28.23 -21.53
N PHE A 3 9.18 -28.25 -20.19
CA PHE A 3 9.19 -27.03 -19.37
C PHE A 3 10.54 -26.28 -19.32
N LYS A 4 11.66 -26.95 -19.62
CA LYS A 4 12.98 -26.31 -19.63
C LYS A 4 13.18 -25.34 -20.80
N ASN A 5 12.37 -25.47 -21.85
CA ASN A 5 12.46 -24.61 -23.03
C ASN A 5 11.63 -23.31 -22.92
N LEU A 6 10.83 -23.14 -21.86
CA LEU A 6 10.02 -21.94 -21.62
C LEU A 6 10.85 -20.76 -21.06
N PHE A 7 11.97 -21.05 -20.39
CA PHE A 7 12.86 -20.06 -19.77
C PHE A 7 14.05 -19.65 -20.64
N ASN A 8 13.99 -19.89 -21.95
CA ASN A 8 15.03 -19.44 -22.85
C ASN A 8 14.86 -17.92 -23.10
N SER A 9 15.81 -17.12 -22.62
CA SER A 9 15.80 -15.64 -22.63
C SER A 9 15.39 -15.06 -23.99
N LYS A 10 15.77 -15.69 -25.11
CA LYS A 10 15.39 -15.25 -26.46
C LYS A 10 13.89 -15.36 -26.76
N LYS A 11 13.21 -16.38 -26.23
CA LYS A 11 11.76 -16.58 -26.42
C LYS A 11 10.95 -15.64 -25.53
N ILE A 12 11.44 -15.37 -24.31
CA ILE A 12 10.85 -14.37 -23.41
C ILE A 12 11.00 -12.98 -24.01
N LEU A 13 12.17 -12.64 -24.55
CA LEU A 13 12.43 -11.35 -25.19
C LEU A 13 11.54 -11.14 -26.43
N SER A 14 11.34 -12.20 -27.23
CA SER A 14 10.42 -12.17 -28.38
C SER A 14 8.97 -11.99 -27.98
N LEU A 15 8.51 -12.65 -26.91
CA LEU A 15 7.15 -12.50 -26.38
C LEU A 15 6.93 -11.08 -25.82
N LEU A 16 7.93 -10.56 -25.12
CA LEU A 16 7.91 -9.22 -24.53
C LEU A 16 7.95 -8.12 -25.61
N ALA A 17 8.70 -8.32 -26.69
CA ALA A 17 8.71 -7.43 -27.85
C ALA A 17 7.36 -7.40 -28.59
N VAL A 18 6.68 -8.55 -28.70
CA VAL A 18 5.33 -8.62 -29.28
C VAL A 18 4.31 -7.89 -28.40
N CYS A 19 4.41 -7.99 -27.07
CA CYS A 19 3.54 -7.22 -26.15
C CYS A 19 3.85 -5.71 -26.12
N MET A 20 5.09 -5.30 -26.39
CA MET A 20 5.47 -3.88 -26.48
C MET A 20 4.90 -3.21 -27.74
N LEU A 21 4.83 -3.94 -28.86
CA LEU A 21 4.33 -3.42 -30.14
C LEU A 21 2.82 -3.15 -30.14
N THR A 22 2.05 -3.77 -29.24
CA THR A 22 0.59 -3.62 -29.18
C THR A 22 0.10 -2.57 -28.17
N GLY A 23 1.00 -1.95 -27.39
CA GLY A 23 0.64 -1.04 -26.30
C GLY A 23 0.91 0.45 -26.56
N THR A 24 1.59 0.80 -27.67
CA THR A 24 2.07 2.17 -27.91
C THR A 24 1.02 3.15 -28.42
N ASP A 25 -0.13 2.68 -28.93
CA ASP A 25 -1.11 3.55 -29.60
C ASP A 25 -2.00 4.36 -28.64
N MET A 26 -2.05 4.04 -27.34
CA MET A 26 -2.95 4.72 -26.38
C MET A 26 -2.30 5.84 -25.54
N LEU A 27 -0.97 5.98 -25.55
CA LEU A 27 -0.25 6.86 -24.61
C LEU A 27 -0.05 8.31 -25.11
N PHE A 28 -0.50 8.66 -26.33
CA PHE A 28 -0.38 10.01 -26.90
C PHE A 28 -1.71 10.76 -27.09
N ALA A 29 -2.83 10.23 -26.59
CA ALA A 29 -4.12 10.92 -26.66
C ALA A 29 -4.33 11.91 -25.48
N GLN A 30 -3.44 12.90 -25.33
CA GLN A 30 -3.76 14.14 -24.63
C GLN A 30 -3.77 15.28 -25.65
N GLY A 31 -4.80 15.27 -26.49
CA GLY A 31 -5.19 16.41 -27.31
C GLY A 31 -6.14 17.30 -26.54
N THR A 32 -5.79 18.56 -26.38
CA THR A 32 -6.68 19.63 -25.91
C THR A 32 -7.85 19.76 -26.88
N GLU A 33 -9.07 19.42 -26.48
CA GLU A 33 -10.26 19.70 -27.30
C GLU A 33 -11.23 20.64 -26.58
N ALA A 34 -11.24 21.87 -27.08
CA ALA A 34 -12.39 22.75 -26.98
C ALA A 34 -13.43 22.34 -28.03
N ALA A 35 -14.69 22.26 -27.58
CA ALA A 35 -15.95 22.40 -28.31
C ALA A 35 -16.22 21.52 -29.54
N GLY A 36 -17.24 20.67 -29.43
CA GLY A 36 -17.99 20.13 -30.58
C GLY A 36 -18.68 18.81 -30.27
N ALA A 37 -20.02 18.83 -30.16
CA ALA A 37 -20.82 17.64 -29.99
C ALA A 37 -20.75 16.72 -31.23
N ALA A 38 -20.23 15.51 -31.05
CA ALA A 38 -20.49 14.37 -31.91
C ALA A 38 -20.54 13.12 -31.02
N ALA A 39 -21.59 12.31 -31.19
CA ALA A 39 -21.78 11.08 -30.44
C ALA A 39 -20.54 10.17 -30.61
N THR A 40 -19.79 9.99 -29.53
CA THR A 40 -18.66 9.07 -29.50
C THR A 40 -19.19 7.66 -29.31
N ASP A 41 -19.02 6.84 -30.34
CA ASP A 41 -19.25 5.40 -30.31
C ASP A 41 -18.66 4.75 -29.06
N ALA A 42 -19.37 3.76 -28.51
CA ALA A 42 -18.98 3.02 -27.32
C ALA A 42 -17.51 2.57 -27.40
N PRO A 43 -16.72 2.73 -26.32
CA PRO A 43 -15.31 2.37 -26.34
C PRO A 43 -15.20 0.86 -26.61
N LYS A 44 -14.49 0.50 -27.69
CA LYS A 44 -14.15 -0.90 -27.99
C LYS A 44 -13.47 -1.50 -26.74
N ASP A 45 -13.99 -2.63 -26.31
CA ASP A 45 -13.43 -3.45 -25.23
C ASP A 45 -11.98 -3.81 -25.57
N ASN A 46 -11.06 -3.03 -24.99
CA ASN A 46 -9.63 -3.28 -25.00
C ASN A 46 -9.19 -3.98 -23.69
N GLY A 47 -10.10 -4.68 -23.00
CA GLY A 47 -9.89 -5.20 -21.66
C GLY A 47 -8.64 -6.09 -21.55
N LEU A 48 -8.37 -6.91 -22.56
CA LEU A 48 -7.20 -7.80 -22.60
C LEU A 48 -5.89 -7.06 -22.93
N ALA A 49 -5.93 -6.02 -23.77
CA ALA A 49 -4.75 -5.20 -24.10
C ALA A 49 -4.40 -4.25 -22.94
N THR A 50 -5.40 -3.65 -22.30
CA THR A 50 -5.25 -2.81 -21.10
C THR A 50 -4.80 -3.64 -19.90
N ALA A 51 -5.41 -4.80 -19.64
CA ALA A 51 -4.94 -5.72 -18.61
C ALA A 51 -3.53 -6.26 -18.94
N GLY A 52 -3.26 -6.57 -20.22
CA GLY A 52 -1.95 -7.01 -20.70
C GLY A 52 -0.86 -5.97 -20.48
N TYR A 53 -1.15 -4.68 -20.69
CA TYR A 53 -0.26 -3.58 -20.38
C TYR A 53 0.11 -3.53 -18.89
N TYR A 54 -0.88 -3.60 -17.98
CA TYR A 54 -0.60 -3.59 -16.54
C TYR A 54 0.15 -4.85 -16.07
N ILE A 55 -0.16 -6.01 -16.63
CA ILE A 55 0.57 -7.27 -16.36
C ILE A 55 2.02 -7.16 -16.85
N LEU A 56 2.25 -6.61 -18.05
CA LEU A 56 3.58 -6.38 -18.60
C LEU A 56 4.39 -5.43 -17.71
N MET A 57 3.79 -4.31 -17.31
CA MET A 57 4.42 -3.34 -16.41
C MET A 57 4.80 -3.98 -15.07
N PHE A 58 3.89 -4.78 -14.49
CA PHE A 58 4.16 -5.55 -13.27
C PHE A 58 5.34 -6.52 -13.45
N LEU A 59 5.38 -7.28 -14.56
CA LEU A 59 6.48 -8.21 -14.84
C LEU A 59 7.83 -7.51 -15.03
N VAL A 60 7.83 -6.35 -15.69
CA VAL A 60 9.04 -5.52 -15.83
C VAL A 60 9.55 -5.08 -14.46
N VAL A 61 8.67 -4.58 -13.59
CA VAL A 61 9.03 -4.19 -12.22
C VAL A 61 9.58 -5.38 -11.42
N CYS A 62 8.92 -6.54 -11.47
CA CYS A 62 9.42 -7.75 -10.81
C CYS A 62 10.80 -8.18 -11.32
N PHE A 63 11.04 -8.07 -12.62
CA PHE A 63 12.33 -8.40 -13.23
C PHE A 63 13.44 -7.48 -12.74
N PHE A 64 13.19 -6.16 -12.69
CA PHE A 64 14.14 -5.19 -12.12
C PHE A 64 14.46 -5.47 -10.65
N ILE A 65 13.45 -5.76 -9.83
CA ILE A 65 13.63 -6.13 -8.42
C ILE A 65 14.51 -7.40 -8.30
N GLY A 66 14.25 -8.40 -9.16
CA GLY A 66 15.05 -9.63 -9.21
C GLY A 66 16.53 -9.40 -9.56
N ILE A 67 16.80 -8.52 -10.53
CA ILE A 67 18.18 -8.12 -10.90
C ILE A 67 18.86 -7.45 -9.71
N ILE A 68 18.20 -6.48 -9.07
CA ILE A 68 18.75 -5.74 -7.94
C ILE A 68 19.12 -6.70 -6.80
N GLY A 69 18.25 -7.66 -6.48
CA GLY A 69 18.53 -8.68 -5.46
C GLY A 69 19.75 -9.55 -5.80
N LYS A 70 19.93 -9.92 -7.07
CA LYS A 70 21.12 -10.66 -7.54
C LYS A 70 22.39 -9.83 -7.41
N VAL A 71 22.35 -8.54 -7.76
CA VAL A 71 23.49 -7.61 -7.62
C VAL A 71 23.92 -7.50 -6.16
N PHE A 72 22.97 -7.31 -5.23
CA PHE A 72 23.29 -7.26 -3.80
C PHE A 72 23.92 -8.55 -3.28
N ARG A 73 23.48 -9.72 -3.76
CA ARG A 73 24.07 -11.01 -3.39
C ARG A 73 25.53 -11.13 -3.85
N VAL A 74 25.83 -10.66 -5.06
CA VAL A 74 27.20 -10.65 -5.59
C VAL A 74 28.08 -9.67 -4.82
N TYR A 75 27.54 -8.50 -4.47
CA TYR A 75 28.24 -7.50 -3.67
C TYR A 75 28.64 -8.03 -2.29
N ASP A 76 27.72 -8.71 -1.59
CA ASP A 76 28.00 -9.32 -0.29
C ASP A 76 29.09 -10.41 -0.39
N LEU A 77 29.03 -11.26 -1.42
CA LEU A 77 30.07 -12.26 -1.70
C LEU A 77 31.44 -11.61 -1.91
N THR A 78 31.48 -10.50 -2.65
CA THR A 78 32.71 -9.75 -2.93
C THR A 78 33.29 -9.13 -1.65
N GLN A 79 32.44 -8.66 -0.73
CA GLN A 79 32.88 -8.12 0.56
C GLN A 79 33.47 -9.20 1.48
N GLN A 80 32.87 -10.40 1.48
CA GLN A 80 33.38 -11.56 2.22
C GLN A 80 34.76 -11.97 1.70
N ILE A 81 34.97 -11.99 0.38
CA ILE A 81 36.28 -12.28 -0.24
C ILE A 81 37.33 -11.21 0.13
N ARG A 82 36.90 -9.95 0.31
CA ARG A 82 37.77 -8.82 0.72
C ARG A 82 38.06 -8.77 2.23
N GLY A 83 37.60 -9.76 3.00
CA GLY A 83 37.81 -9.81 4.46
C GLY A 83 37.09 -8.72 5.26
N LYS A 84 36.15 -7.99 4.65
CA LYS A 84 35.31 -7.01 5.35
C LYS A 84 34.12 -7.70 5.99
N GLN A 85 33.71 -7.23 7.16
CA GLN A 85 32.52 -7.75 7.84
C GLN A 85 31.28 -7.59 6.93
N PRO A 86 30.44 -8.64 6.80
CA PRO A 86 29.24 -8.58 5.98
C PRO A 86 28.29 -7.51 6.50
N LEU A 87 27.48 -6.95 5.61
CA LEU A 87 26.54 -5.89 5.93
C LEU A 87 25.51 -6.40 6.97
N ASN A 88 25.30 -5.63 8.04
CA ASN A 88 24.30 -5.97 9.05
C ASN A 88 22.88 -5.68 8.50
N TRP A 89 22.31 -6.68 7.83
CA TRP A 89 20.97 -6.63 7.23
C TRP A 89 19.88 -6.27 8.24
N ASN A 90 20.02 -6.67 9.51
CA ASN A 90 19.03 -6.36 10.55
C ASN A 90 19.01 -4.86 10.88
N ASN A 91 20.19 -4.21 10.89
CA ASN A 91 20.27 -2.77 11.06
C ASN A 91 19.74 -2.02 9.85
N VAL A 92 20.07 -2.47 8.64
CA VAL A 92 19.60 -1.85 7.39
C VAL A 92 18.08 -1.96 7.28
N MET A 93 17.51 -3.14 7.51
CA MET A 93 16.07 -3.35 7.52
C MET A 93 15.39 -2.46 8.56
N GLY A 94 15.93 -2.38 9.79
CA GLY A 94 15.40 -1.48 10.81
C GLY A 94 15.41 -0.02 10.39
N THR A 95 16.48 0.46 9.74
CA THR A 95 16.56 1.84 9.25
C THR A 95 15.56 2.09 8.12
N ILE A 96 15.43 1.16 7.16
CA ILE A 96 14.43 1.24 6.09
C ILE A 96 13.01 1.32 6.67
N CYS A 97 12.71 0.51 7.68
CA CYS A 97 11.42 0.54 8.37
C CYS A 97 11.13 1.90 9.05
N MET A 98 12.14 2.58 9.59
CA MET A 98 11.95 3.93 10.14
C MET A 98 11.75 5.00 9.06
N ILE A 99 12.48 4.89 7.94
CA ILE A 99 12.26 5.77 6.77
C ILE A 99 10.85 5.54 6.22
N PHE A 100 10.40 4.29 6.14
CA PHE A 100 9.05 3.94 5.72
C PHE A 100 7.99 4.45 6.69
N LEU A 101 8.21 4.42 8.00
CA LEU A 101 7.30 5.02 8.96
C LEU A 101 7.12 6.51 8.70
N ILE A 102 8.23 7.26 8.59
CA ILE A 102 8.18 8.71 8.34
C ILE A 102 7.54 9.01 6.99
N GLY A 103 7.97 8.31 5.93
CA GLY A 103 7.42 8.46 4.59
C GLY A 103 5.95 8.05 4.50
N GLY A 104 5.53 7.02 5.23
CA GLY A 104 4.15 6.56 5.31
C GLY A 104 3.25 7.54 6.04
N LEU A 105 3.70 8.08 7.18
CA LEU A 105 2.97 9.15 7.89
C LEU A 105 2.89 10.43 7.06
N TYR A 106 3.97 10.80 6.36
CA TYR A 106 3.94 11.90 5.40
C TYR A 106 2.98 11.61 4.25
N GLY A 107 2.97 10.40 3.71
CA GLY A 107 2.04 9.98 2.66
C GLY A 107 0.58 10.07 3.09
N VAL A 108 0.28 9.72 4.34
CA VAL A 108 -1.05 9.92 4.95
C VAL A 108 -1.39 11.40 4.98
N TYR A 109 -0.50 12.24 5.54
CA TYR A 109 -0.70 13.69 5.57
C TYR A 109 -0.93 14.27 4.15
N TRP A 110 -0.09 13.89 3.19
CA TRP A 110 -0.19 14.33 1.80
C TRP A 110 -1.48 13.86 1.12
N SER A 111 -1.96 12.66 1.44
CA SER A 111 -3.23 12.13 0.95
C SER A 111 -4.40 13.00 1.43
N PHE A 112 -4.45 13.34 2.73
CA PHE A 112 -5.50 14.21 3.26
C PHE A 112 -5.45 15.64 2.71
N THR A 113 -4.26 16.20 2.47
CA THR A 113 -4.15 17.57 1.93
C THR A 113 -4.45 17.65 0.43
N THR A 114 -4.09 16.62 -0.34
CA THR A 114 -4.22 16.64 -1.80
C THR A 114 -5.56 16.05 -2.27
N GLN A 115 -5.99 14.94 -1.64
CA GLN A 115 -7.18 14.18 -2.03
C GLN A 115 -8.33 14.37 -1.04
N GLY A 116 -8.13 15.14 0.04
CA GLY A 116 -9.16 15.39 1.05
C GLY A 116 -10.43 16.02 0.49
N SER A 117 -10.32 16.88 -0.54
CA SER A 117 -11.46 17.48 -1.23
C SER A 117 -12.23 16.48 -2.11
N MET A 118 -11.66 15.31 -2.39
CA MET A 118 -12.27 14.25 -3.19
C MET A 118 -12.86 13.13 -2.32
N ILE A 119 -12.80 13.26 -0.98
CA ILE A 119 -13.23 12.22 -0.04
C ILE A 119 -14.75 12.03 -0.07
N LEU A 120 -15.52 13.10 0.08
CA LEU A 120 -16.98 13.09 -0.03
C LEU A 120 -17.44 14.26 -0.93
N PRO A 121 -18.41 14.05 -1.84
CA PRO A 121 -19.06 15.14 -2.55
C PRO A 121 -19.89 15.99 -1.56
N SER A 122 -20.26 17.21 -1.96
CA SER A 122 -21.18 18.02 -1.16
C SER A 122 -22.49 17.27 -0.91
N ALA A 123 -22.95 17.25 0.35
CA ALA A 123 -24.22 16.62 0.70
C ALA A 123 -25.37 17.13 -0.18
N ALA A 124 -26.02 16.20 -0.89
CA ALA A 124 -27.15 16.50 -1.77
C ALA A 124 -28.51 16.51 -1.04
N SER A 125 -28.54 16.18 0.25
CA SER A 125 -29.72 16.16 1.11
C SER A 125 -29.36 16.40 2.57
N GLU A 126 -30.35 16.74 3.40
CA GLU A 126 -30.18 16.85 4.85
C GLU A 126 -29.68 15.54 5.48
N HIS A 127 -30.22 14.39 5.03
CA HIS A 127 -29.75 13.07 5.43
C HIS A 127 -28.27 12.82 5.03
N GLY A 128 -27.83 13.36 3.89
CA GLY A 128 -26.43 13.33 3.47
C GLY A 128 -25.52 14.03 4.48
N GLY A 129 -25.90 15.21 4.98
CA GLY A 129 -25.11 15.93 5.99
C GLY A 129 -24.96 15.16 7.30
N VAL A 130 -25.98 14.39 7.68
CA VAL A 130 -25.92 13.51 8.85
C VAL A 130 -24.95 12.34 8.62
N LEU A 131 -24.97 11.73 7.42
CA LEU A 131 -24.02 10.67 7.05
C LEU A 131 -22.58 11.17 6.97
N ASP A 132 -22.36 12.38 6.43
CA ASP A 132 -21.04 13.02 6.40
C ASP A 132 -20.47 13.17 7.81
N THR A 133 -21.32 13.57 8.77
CA THR A 133 -20.95 13.69 10.19
C THR A 133 -20.54 12.34 10.78
N MET A 134 -21.23 11.25 10.43
CA MET A 134 -20.85 9.89 10.87
C MET A 134 -19.50 9.46 10.30
N PHE A 135 -19.27 9.74 9.02
CA PHE A 135 -18.02 9.43 8.34
C PHE A 135 -16.84 10.17 9.01
N TRP A 136 -16.97 11.48 9.22
CA TRP A 136 -15.92 12.28 9.84
C TRP A 136 -15.69 11.92 11.31
N THR A 137 -16.74 11.56 12.05
CA THR A 137 -16.61 11.08 13.44
C THR A 137 -15.84 9.77 13.50
N THR A 138 -16.19 8.79 12.65
CA THR A 138 -15.51 7.49 12.60
C THR A 138 -14.06 7.64 12.15
N THR A 139 -13.82 8.46 11.11
CA THR A 139 -12.48 8.77 10.62
C THR A 139 -11.66 9.48 11.70
N GLY A 140 -12.23 10.46 12.39
CA GLY A 140 -11.59 11.19 13.48
C GLY A 140 -11.17 10.31 14.67
N ILE A 141 -11.92 9.24 14.95
CA ILE A 141 -11.58 8.29 16.01
C ILE A 141 -10.53 7.27 15.54
N THR A 142 -10.69 6.73 14.33
CA THR A 142 -9.83 5.65 13.82
C THR A 142 -8.47 6.13 13.33
N MET A 143 -8.37 7.35 12.78
CA MET A 143 -7.11 7.90 12.26
C MET A 143 -6.01 8.08 13.33
N PRO A 144 -6.30 8.62 14.52
CA PRO A 144 -5.31 8.65 15.61
C PRO A 144 -4.84 7.26 16.01
N VAL A 145 -5.77 6.29 16.14
CA VAL A 145 -5.44 4.89 16.47
C VAL A 145 -4.51 4.29 15.41
N PHE A 146 -4.80 4.55 14.12
CA PHE A 146 -3.94 4.15 13.03
C PHE A 146 -2.52 4.75 13.17
N ILE A 147 -2.40 6.07 13.39
CA ILE A 147 -1.08 6.72 13.53
C ILE A 147 -0.30 6.14 14.72
N ILE A 148 -0.96 5.99 15.87
CA ILE A 148 -0.36 5.44 17.09
C ILE A 148 0.12 4.00 16.86
N THR A 149 -0.69 3.16 16.23
CA THR A 149 -0.34 1.76 15.96
C THR A 149 0.83 1.64 15.00
N GLN A 150 0.89 2.45 13.93
CA GLN A 150 2.04 2.46 13.04
C GLN A 150 3.31 2.89 13.76
N ILE A 151 3.26 3.96 14.57
CA ILE A 151 4.42 4.39 15.34
C ILE A 151 4.88 3.28 16.29
N LEU A 152 3.97 2.64 17.03
CA LEU A 152 4.29 1.56 17.95
C LEU A 152 4.94 0.36 17.25
N LEU A 153 4.35 -0.13 16.15
CA LEU A 153 4.83 -1.31 15.43
C LEU A 153 6.22 -1.09 14.82
N PHE A 154 6.41 0.02 14.11
CA PHE A 154 7.69 0.31 13.46
C PHE A 154 8.79 0.66 14.49
N SER A 155 8.45 1.38 15.56
CA SER A 155 9.39 1.65 16.66
C SER A 155 9.78 0.36 17.38
N PHE A 156 8.83 -0.56 17.61
CA PHE A 156 9.12 -1.86 18.19
C PHE A 156 10.08 -2.65 17.31
N LEU A 157 9.81 -2.73 16.01
CA LEU A 157 10.67 -3.42 15.04
C LEU A 157 12.10 -2.86 15.05
N PHE A 158 12.25 -1.53 15.07
CA PHE A 158 13.55 -0.87 15.13
C PHE A 158 14.28 -1.13 16.45
N ARG A 159 13.57 -1.01 17.57
CA ARG A 159 14.14 -1.13 18.93
C ARG A 159 14.55 -2.57 19.27
N TYR A 160 13.76 -3.54 18.83
CA TYR A 160 13.91 -4.97 19.13
C TYR A 160 14.52 -5.78 17.97
N ARG A 161 15.09 -5.12 16.96
CA ARG A 161 15.90 -5.79 15.94
C ARG A 161 17.02 -6.64 16.56
N TYR A 162 17.34 -7.75 15.89
CA TYR A 162 18.34 -8.71 16.33
C TYR A 162 19.68 -8.04 16.69
N ASN A 163 20.24 -8.46 17.82
CA ASN A 163 21.55 -8.03 18.30
C ASN A 163 22.18 -9.16 19.10
N ALA A 164 23.39 -9.58 18.73
CA ALA A 164 24.10 -10.68 19.37
C ALA A 164 24.34 -10.47 20.88
N LYS A 165 24.36 -9.22 21.36
CA LYS A 165 24.58 -8.87 22.77
C LYS A 165 23.31 -8.86 23.62
N ARG A 166 22.12 -9.06 23.02
CA ARG A 166 20.83 -8.97 23.72
C ARG A 166 20.09 -10.30 23.63
N ARG A 167 19.62 -10.81 24.79
CA ARG A 167 18.74 -11.98 24.83
C ARG A 167 17.29 -11.52 24.78
N GLY A 168 16.43 -12.28 24.09
CA GLY A 168 15.00 -12.03 24.05
C GLY A 168 14.38 -12.30 25.42
N HIS A 169 13.48 -11.41 25.86
CA HIS A 169 12.65 -11.65 27.03
C HIS A 169 11.43 -12.47 26.59
N PHE A 170 11.21 -13.63 27.22
CA PHE A 170 10.07 -14.48 26.92
C PHE A 170 8.90 -14.08 27.83
N LEU A 171 7.93 -13.34 27.27
CA LEU A 171 6.70 -12.95 27.94
C LEU A 171 5.50 -13.51 27.15
N PRO A 172 5.00 -14.71 27.50
CA PRO A 172 3.97 -15.38 26.70
C PRO A 172 2.58 -14.76 26.85
N HIS A 173 2.25 -14.22 28.03
CA HIS A 173 0.97 -13.55 28.27
C HIS A 173 1.13 -12.42 29.30
N ASN A 174 0.24 -11.43 29.20
CA ASN A 174 0.11 -10.36 30.20
C ASN A 174 -1.35 -9.92 30.28
N ASN A 175 -2.07 -10.51 31.25
CA ASN A 175 -3.50 -10.29 31.45
C ASN A 175 -3.86 -8.81 31.63
N THR A 176 -2.95 -7.97 32.12
CA THR A 176 -3.21 -6.54 32.29
C THR A 176 -3.23 -5.81 30.95
N ILE A 177 -2.25 -6.06 30.08
CA ILE A 177 -2.19 -5.46 28.73
C ILE A 177 -3.34 -6.00 27.88
N GLU A 178 -3.60 -7.30 27.98
CA GLU A 178 -4.68 -7.96 27.24
C GLU A 178 -6.05 -7.37 27.57
N LYS A 179 -6.31 -7.09 28.85
CA LYS A 179 -7.54 -6.39 29.25
C LYS A 179 -7.62 -5.00 28.64
N VAL A 180 -6.55 -4.22 28.67
CA VAL A 180 -6.54 -2.85 28.14
C VAL A 180 -6.83 -2.84 26.63
N TRP A 181 -6.15 -3.68 25.85
CA TRP A 181 -6.35 -3.72 24.40
C TRP A 181 -7.69 -4.35 23.99
N THR A 182 -8.40 -5.03 24.89
CA THR A 182 -9.69 -5.68 24.58
C THR A 182 -10.84 -4.76 24.95
N ILE A 183 -10.77 -4.18 26.15
CA ILE A 183 -11.80 -3.30 26.69
C ILE A 183 -11.83 -1.97 25.93
N ALA A 184 -10.67 -1.38 25.62
CA ALA A 184 -10.66 -0.09 24.94
C ALA A 184 -11.33 -0.12 23.54
N PRO A 185 -11.02 -1.08 22.64
CA PRO A 185 -11.75 -1.20 21.38
C PRO A 185 -13.22 -1.58 21.58
N ALA A 186 -13.55 -2.43 22.56
CA ALA A 186 -14.94 -2.78 22.84
C ALA A 186 -15.79 -1.55 23.22
N ILE A 187 -15.28 -0.67 24.08
CA ILE A 187 -15.97 0.58 24.45
C ILE A 187 -16.14 1.49 23.23
N VAL A 188 -15.06 1.73 22.47
CA VAL A 188 -15.09 2.62 21.29
C VAL A 188 -16.10 2.11 20.25
N LEU A 189 -16.07 0.80 19.95
CA LEU A 189 -17.01 0.19 19.02
C LEU A 189 -18.45 0.26 19.54
N THR A 190 -18.68 0.02 20.83
CA THR A 190 -20.03 0.12 21.42
C THR A 190 -20.59 1.52 21.22
N VAL A 191 -19.81 2.58 21.50
CA VAL A 191 -20.24 3.97 21.29
C VAL A 191 -20.54 4.24 19.81
N LEU A 192 -19.65 3.82 18.90
CA LEU A 192 -19.83 4.02 17.46
C LEU A 192 -21.07 3.29 16.91
N VAL A 193 -21.32 2.07 17.37
CA VAL A 193 -22.49 1.27 16.95
C VAL A 193 -23.78 1.90 17.44
N ILE A 194 -23.85 2.32 18.72
CA ILE A 194 -25.04 2.98 19.27
C ILE A 194 -25.30 4.29 18.54
N PHE A 195 -24.26 5.10 18.33
CA PHE A 195 -24.35 6.34 17.56
C PHE A 195 -24.90 6.07 16.16
N GLY A 196 -24.34 5.11 15.43
CA GLY A 196 -24.80 4.80 14.08
C GLY A 196 -26.21 4.21 14.01
N PHE A 197 -26.61 3.43 15.02
CA PHE A 197 -27.97 2.91 15.12
C PHE A 197 -29.01 4.03 15.28
N PHE A 198 -28.79 4.98 16.20
CA PHE A 198 -29.71 6.11 16.38
C PHE A 198 -29.76 7.02 15.15
N THR A 199 -28.61 7.26 14.51
CA THR A 199 -28.58 8.03 13.27
C THR A 199 -29.38 7.35 12.16
N TRP A 200 -29.24 6.04 11.98
CA TRP A 200 -30.02 5.30 10.99
C TRP A 200 -31.52 5.35 11.28
N GLN A 201 -31.91 5.15 12.54
CA GLN A 201 -33.31 5.21 12.95
C GLN A 201 -33.92 6.59 12.68
N SER A 202 -33.18 7.68 12.92
CA SER A 202 -33.63 9.06 12.67
C SER A 202 -33.76 9.41 11.19
N ILE A 203 -33.08 8.69 10.30
CA ILE A 203 -33.17 8.90 8.85
C ILE A 203 -34.35 8.11 8.26
N MET A 204 -34.63 6.92 8.81
CA MET A 204 -35.61 5.99 8.25
C MET A 204 -37.03 6.13 8.81
N ASN A 205 -37.20 6.62 10.05
CA ASN A 205 -38.49 6.81 10.71
C ASN A 205 -38.70 8.27 11.09
#